data_AF-A0AAV8WQ43-F1
#
_entry.id   AF-A0AAV8WQ43-F1
#
_cell.length_a   1.000
_cell.length_b   1.000
_cell.length_c   1.000
_cell.angle_alpha   90.00
_cell.angle_beta   90.00
_cell.angle_gamma   90.00
#
_symmetry.space_group_name_H-M   'P 1'
#
loop_
_entity.id
_entity.type
_entity.pdbx_description
1 polymer ?
#
loop_
_entity_poly.entity_id
_entity_poly.type
_entity_poly.pdbx_seq_one_letter_code
_entity_poly.pdbx_strand_id
1 'polypeptide(L)'
;MITLRYTAPVKCLFLKRYQMITIGEKLVKLLIDLNFDSHPIIIHCFSNGGAFLYQNFSLALEKCPKPIPIKGVIFDSAPGKRRILSLFRAISAILGGNVFYNIFDVALDDDVPVHDLAL
;
A
#
# COMPACT_ATOMS: atom_id res chain seq x y z
N MET A 1 -7.80 2.85 22.71
CA MET A 1 -7.23 2.88 21.35
C MET A 1 -7.47 1.53 20.71
N ILE A 2 -8.04 1.48 19.51
CA ILE A 2 -8.42 0.22 18.85
C ILE A 2 -7.56 0.05 17.60
N THR A 3 -7.03 -1.15 17.39
CA THR A 3 -6.28 -1.47 16.17
C THR A 3 -7.10 -2.39 15.29
N LEU A 4 -7.50 -1.91 14.10
CA LEU A 4 -8.18 -2.73 13.11
C LEU A 4 -7.15 -3.51 12.29
N ARG A 5 -7.25 -4.84 12.38
CA ARG A 5 -6.47 -5.78 11.56
C ARG A 5 -7.43 -6.66 10.80
N TYR A 6 -7.33 -6.64 9.47
CA TYR A 6 -8.11 -7.52 8.64
C TYR A 6 -7.23 -8.15 7.57
N THR A 7 -7.24 -9.48 7.52
CA THR A 7 -6.55 -10.27 6.50
C THR A 7 -7.56 -10.74 5.48
N ALA A 8 -7.50 -10.14 4.28
CA ALA A 8 -8.42 -10.50 3.21
C ALA A 8 -8.18 -11.94 2.73
N PRO A 9 -9.24 -12.65 2.31
CA PRO A 9 -9.10 -14.01 1.78
C PRO A 9 -8.17 -14.05 0.56
N VAL A 10 -7.35 -15.10 0.48
CA VAL A 10 -6.37 -15.32 -0.60
C VAL A 10 -7.01 -15.27 -1.99
N LYS A 11 -8.23 -15.79 -2.12
CA LYS A 11 -9.00 -15.77 -3.38
C LYS A 11 -9.28 -14.34 -3.87
N CYS A 12 -9.52 -13.40 -2.96
CA CYS A 12 -9.74 -12.00 -3.29
C CYS A 12 -8.45 -11.30 -3.72
N LEU A 13 -7.30 -11.74 -3.20
CA LEU A 13 -5.99 -11.15 -3.52
C LEU A 13 -5.56 -11.45 -4.96
N PHE A 14 -5.74 -12.70 -5.39
CA PHE A 14 -5.22 -13.19 -6.67
C PHE A 14 -6.25 -13.27 -7.78
N LEU A 15 -7.49 -13.70 -7.48
CA LEU A 15 -8.49 -14.04 -8.50
C LEU A 15 -9.65 -13.05 -8.55
N LYS A 16 -10.13 -12.61 -7.38
CA LYS A 16 -11.38 -11.84 -7.25
C LYS A 16 -11.16 -10.48 -6.60
N ARG A 17 -10.26 -9.67 -7.16
CA ARG A 17 -9.89 -8.35 -6.59
C ARG A 17 -11.05 -7.38 -6.42
N TYR A 18 -12.05 -7.45 -7.31
CA TYR A 18 -13.26 -6.64 -7.21
C TYR A 18 -14.02 -6.85 -5.87
N GLN A 19 -13.88 -8.01 -5.24
CA GLN A 19 -14.51 -8.29 -3.94
C GLN A 19 -13.89 -7.46 -2.80
N MET A 20 -12.68 -6.92 -2.98
CA MET A 20 -12.05 -6.03 -2.00
C MET A 20 -12.81 -4.72 -1.81
N ILE A 21 -13.51 -4.25 -2.85
CA ILE A 21 -14.38 -3.07 -2.78
C ILE A 21 -15.49 -3.34 -1.75
N THR A 22 -16.23 -4.44 -1.95
CA THR A 22 -17.32 -4.84 -1.06
C THR A 22 -16.82 -5.16 0.35
N ILE A 23 -15.62 -5.72 0.50
CA ILE A 23 -15.02 -5.95 1.82
C ILE A 23 -14.72 -4.62 2.52
N GLY A 24 -14.12 -3.65 1.81
CA GLY A 24 -13.85 -2.31 2.35
C GLY A 24 -15.12 -1.61 2.85
N GLU A 25 -16.18 -1.63 2.04
CA GLU A 25 -17.50 -1.07 2.41
C GLU A 25 -18.10 -1.78 3.64
N LYS A 26 -18.02 -3.11 3.70
CA LYS A 26 -18.50 -3.89 4.84
C LYS A 26 -17.71 -3.58 6.12
N LEU A 27 -16.41 -3.35 6.02
CA LEU A 27 -15.58 -2.96 7.16
C LEU A 27 -15.98 -1.58 7.69
N VAL A 28 -16.16 -0.58 6.82
CA VAL A 28 -16.65 0.74 7.22
C VAL A 28 -18.03 0.65 7.88
N LYS A 29 -18.96 -0.10 7.27
CA LYS A 29 -20.28 -0.35 7.85
C LYS A 29 -20.18 -0.99 9.24
N LEU A 30 -19.34 -2.01 9.40
CA LEU A 30 -19.15 -2.68 10.68
C LEU A 30 -18.62 -1.72 11.76
N LEU A 31 -17.70 -0.82 11.42
CA LEU A 31 -17.19 0.17 12.36
C LEU A 31 -18.29 1.12 12.85
N ILE A 32 -19.22 1.48 11.98
CA ILE A 32 -20.38 2.33 12.32
C ILE A 32 -21.38 1.55 13.16
N ASP A 33 -21.74 0.34 12.73
CA ASP A 33 -22.72 -0.51 13.42
C ASP A 33 -22.26 -0.85 14.85
N LEU A 34 -20.94 -0.88 15.10
CA LEU A 34 -20.33 -1.09 16.41
C LEU A 34 -20.06 0.21 17.20
N ASN A 35 -20.48 1.38 16.70
CA ASN A 35 -20.26 2.69 17.32
C ASN A 35 -18.79 3.01 17.65
N PHE A 36 -17.86 2.59 16.78
CA PHE A 36 -16.44 2.94 16.92
C PHE A 36 -16.11 4.37 16.47
N ASP A 37 -17.09 5.16 16.06
CA ASP A 37 -16.94 6.59 15.77
C ASP A 37 -16.52 7.43 16.98
N SER A 38 -16.69 6.92 18.19
CA SER A 38 -16.27 7.55 19.45
C SER A 38 -14.86 7.18 19.89
N HIS A 39 -14.20 6.23 19.22
CA HIS A 39 -12.92 5.66 19.66
C HIS A 39 -11.82 5.90 18.63
N PRO A 40 -10.61 6.34 19.02
CA PRO A 40 -9.50 6.49 18.09
C PRO A 40 -9.07 5.12 17.54
N ILE A 41 -9.09 5.00 16.20
CA ILE A 41 -8.74 3.77 15.48
C ILE A 41 -7.38 3.93 14.79
N ILE A 42 -6.55 2.90 14.89
CA ILE A 42 -5.35 2.71 14.08
C ILE A 42 -5.59 1.54 13.13
N ILE A 43 -5.27 1.71 11.84
CA ILE A 43 -5.37 0.62 10.86
C ILE A 43 -4.01 -0.05 10.72
N HIS A 44 -3.98 -1.38 10.72
CA HIS A 44 -2.75 -2.13 10.45
C HIS A 44 -2.88 -2.91 9.15
N CYS A 45 -2.09 -2.48 8.16
CA CYS A 45 -2.06 -2.97 6.81
C CYS A 45 -0.90 -3.94 6.64
N PHE A 46 -1.21 -5.24 6.58
CA PHE A 46 -0.19 -6.27 6.39
C PHE A 46 -0.05 -6.68 4.92
N SER A 47 1.19 -6.71 4.44
CA SER A 47 1.54 -7.14 3.09
C SER A 47 0.86 -6.31 1.97
N ASN A 48 1.05 -6.74 0.73
CA ASN A 48 0.40 -6.15 -0.44
C ASN A 48 -1.12 -6.23 -0.31
N GLY A 49 -1.63 -7.33 0.24
CA GLY A 49 -3.06 -7.53 0.40
C GLY A 49 -3.73 -6.52 1.31
N GLY A 50 -3.11 -6.22 2.46
CA GLY A 50 -3.59 -5.20 3.37
C GLY A 50 -3.56 -3.81 2.74
N ALA A 51 -2.52 -3.48 1.96
CA ALA A 51 -2.45 -2.20 1.25
C ALA A 51 -3.56 -2.04 0.19
N PHE A 52 -3.82 -3.08 -0.61
CA PHE A 52 -4.92 -3.06 -1.58
C PHE A 52 -6.28 -2.93 -0.89
N LEU A 53 -6.50 -3.63 0.21
CA LEU A 53 -7.74 -3.50 0.95
C LEU A 53 -7.88 -2.11 1.58
N TYR A 54 -6.80 -1.57 2.15
CA TYR A 54 -6.79 -0.24 2.75
C TYR A 54 -7.18 0.84 1.75
N GLN A 55 -6.73 0.76 0.50
CA GLN A 55 -7.17 1.66 -0.55
C GLN A 55 -8.69 1.64 -0.73
N ASN A 56 -9.30 0.46 -0.82
CA ASN A 56 -10.75 0.31 -0.98
C ASN A 56 -11.52 0.75 0.28
N PHE A 57 -10.97 0.46 1.45
CA PHE A 57 -11.51 0.91 2.73
C PHE A 57 -11.47 2.44 2.85
N SER A 58 -10.37 3.09 2.46
CA SER A 58 -10.24 4.56 2.47
C SER A 58 -11.27 5.21 1.54
N LEU A 59 -11.45 4.66 0.34
CA LEU A 59 -12.49 5.14 -0.59
C LEU A 59 -13.91 4.95 -0.04
N ALA A 60 -14.17 3.85 0.67
CA ALA A 60 -15.45 3.63 1.33
C ALA A 60 -15.66 4.60 2.52
N LEU A 61 -14.58 4.96 3.21
CA LEU A 61 -14.60 5.90 4.33
C LEU A 61 -14.95 7.32 3.86
N GLU A 62 -14.38 7.77 2.75
CA GLU A 62 -14.66 9.08 2.14
C GLU A 62 -16.13 9.22 1.72
N LYS A 63 -16.75 8.12 1.29
CA LYS A 63 -18.18 8.08 0.91
C LYS A 63 -19.11 7.96 2.12
N CYS A 64 -18.56 7.74 3.32
CA CYS A 64 -19.36 7.54 4.51
C CYS A 64 -19.92 8.87 5.02
N PRO A 65 -21.22 8.96 5.35
CA PRO A 65 -21.80 10.18 5.91
C PRO A 65 -21.35 10.46 7.36
N LYS A 66 -20.84 9.45 8.08
CA LYS A 66 -20.42 9.56 9.48
C LYS A 66 -18.90 9.54 9.57
N PRO A 67 -18.24 10.58 10.12
CA PRO A 67 -16.79 10.59 10.23
C PRO A 67 -16.34 9.55 11.27
N ILE A 68 -15.41 8.68 10.87
CA ILE A 68 -14.77 7.72 11.77
C ILE A 68 -13.36 8.25 12.10
N PRO A 69 -12.99 8.38 13.38
CA PRO A 69 -11.73 9.02 13.78
C PRO A 69 -10.54 8.07 13.62
N ILE A 70 -10.10 7.88 12.38
CA ILE A 70 -8.84 7.20 12.08
C ILE A 70 -7.68 8.12 12.45
N LYS A 71 -6.82 7.64 13.35
CA LYS A 71 -5.66 8.41 13.86
C LYS A 71 -4.35 8.06 13.18
N GLY A 72 -4.29 6.92 12.49
CA GLY A 72 -3.08 6.53 11.78
C GLY A 72 -3.21 5.17 11.12
N VAL A 73 -2.20 4.85 10.31
CA VAL A 73 -2.10 3.59 9.57
C VAL A 73 -0.68 3.07 9.69
N ILE A 74 -0.54 1.81 10.07
CA ILE A 74 0.73 1.10 10.17
C ILE A 74 0.81 0.15 8.97
N PHE A 75 1.84 0.33 8.14
CA PHE A 75 2.13 -0.58 7.04
C PHE A 75 3.25 -1.53 7.45
N ASP A 76 2.94 -2.82 7.48
CA ASP A 76 3.89 -3.89 7.79
C ASP A 76 4.04 -4.80 6.57
N SER A 77 5.28 -5.06 6.17
CA SER A 77 5.62 -5.95 5.05
C SER A 77 4.92 -5.59 3.72
N ALA A 78 4.44 -4.35 3.60
CA ALA A 78 3.58 -3.84 2.54
C ALA A 78 4.40 -3.39 1.30
N PRO A 79 3.77 -3.04 0.16
CA PRO A 79 4.50 -2.79 -1.08
C PRO A 79 5.44 -1.59 -0.91
N GLY A 80 6.74 -1.86 -1.02
CA GLY A 80 7.76 -0.81 -1.12
C GLY A 80 7.72 -0.15 -2.50
N LYS A 81 8.37 1.03 -2.63
CA LYS A 81 8.55 1.69 -3.93
C LYS A 81 9.11 0.68 -4.95
N ARG A 82 8.48 0.58 -6.13
CA ARG A 82 8.96 -0.29 -7.20
C ARG A 82 10.33 0.21 -7.67
N ARG A 83 11.40 -0.49 -7.32
CA ARG A 83 12.76 -0.17 -7.75
C ARG A 83 13.19 -1.07 -8.89
N ILE A 84 12.56 -0.88 -10.06
CA ILE A 84 12.84 -1.66 -11.28
C ILE A 84 14.32 -1.55 -11.66
N LEU A 85 14.89 -0.34 -11.55
CA LEU A 85 16.30 -0.09 -11.82
C LEU A 85 17.23 -0.83 -10.84
N SER A 86 16.92 -0.82 -9.55
CA SER A 86 17.71 -1.57 -8.55
C SER A 86 17.64 -3.09 -8.78
N LEU A 87 16.49 -3.59 -9.22
CA LEU A 87 16.33 -5.00 -9.62
C LEU A 87 17.18 -5.32 -10.85
N PHE A 88 17.14 -4.47 -11.89
CA PHE A 88 17.95 -4.63 -13.09
C PHE A 88 19.45 -4.60 -12.77
N ARG A 89 19.89 -3.64 -11.95
CA ARG A 89 21.28 -3.55 -11.47
C ARG A 89 21.71 -4.82 -10.72
N ALA A 90 20.86 -5.36 -9.84
CA ALA A 90 21.14 -6.59 -9.13
C ALA A 90 21.27 -7.80 -10.07
N ILE A 91 20.35 -7.95 -11.03
CA ILE A 91 20.37 -9.03 -12.02
C ILE A 91 21.62 -8.91 -12.92
N SER A 92 21.94 -7.71 -13.40
CA SER A 92 23.12 -7.44 -14.21
C SER A 92 24.41 -7.77 -13.46
N ALA A 93 24.51 -7.40 -12.17
CA ALA A 93 25.65 -7.72 -11.33
C ALA A 93 25.81 -9.24 -11.11
N ILE A 94 24.70 -9.97 -10.92
CA ILE A 94 24.72 -11.43 -10.71
C ILE A 94 25.10 -12.18 -11.99
N LEU A 95 24.66 -11.70 -13.16
CA LEU A 95 24.92 -12.32 -14.46
C LEU A 95 26.31 -11.97 -15.04
N GLY A 96 27.18 -11.30 -14.28
CA GLY A 96 28.55 -10.99 -14.70
C GLY A 96 28.68 -9.79 -15.64
N GLY A 97 27.80 -8.79 -15.46
CA GLY A 97 27.66 -7.54 -16.22
C GLY A 97 28.78 -7.16 -17.19
N ASN A 98 28.43 -7.07 -18.48
CA ASN A 98 29.24 -6.35 -19.45
C ASN A 98 29.26 -4.86 -19.06
N VAL A 99 30.46 -4.31 -18.79
CA VAL A 99 30.72 -2.93 -18.30
C VAL A 99 29.98 -1.85 -19.08
N PHE A 100 29.72 -2.09 -20.37
CA PHE A 100 29.03 -1.16 -21.28
C PHE A 100 27.58 -0.86 -20.88
N TYR A 101 26.84 -1.79 -20.27
CA TYR A 101 25.45 -1.52 -19.88
C TYR A 101 25.33 -0.60 -18.68
N ASN A 102 26.32 -0.58 -17.78
CA ASN A 102 26.31 0.30 -16.61
C ASN A 102 26.52 1.79 -16.97
N ILE A 103 27.16 2.11 -18.10
CA ILE A 103 27.43 3.51 -18.50
C ILE A 103 26.22 4.14 -19.18
N PHE A 104 25.48 3.39 -20.01
CA PHE A 104 24.24 3.88 -20.65
C PHE A 104 23.11 4.14 -19.65
N ASP A 105 23.05 3.38 -18.55
CA ASP A 105 22.02 3.53 -17.51
C ASP A 105 22.24 4.78 -16.64
N VAL A 106 23.50 5.18 -16.40
CA VAL A 106 23.84 6.40 -15.64
C VAL A 106 23.49 7.67 -16.42
N ALA A 107 23.62 7.65 -17.75
CA ALA A 107 23.32 8.79 -18.60
C ALA A 107 21.80 9.10 -18.74
N LEU A 108 20.93 8.16 -18.37
CA LEU A 108 19.47 8.37 -18.34
C LEU A 108 18.95 8.84 -16.96
N ASP A 109 19.82 8.89 -15.93
CA ASP A 109 19.47 9.32 -14.57
C ASP A 109 19.59 10.85 -14.39
N ASP A 110 20.24 11.56 -15.32
CA ASP A 110 20.45 13.02 -15.25
C ASP A 110 19.21 13.87 -15.62
N ASP A 111 18.09 13.27 -16.04
CA ASP A 111 16.87 13.97 -16.50
C ASP A 111 15.71 13.97 -15.49
N VAL A 112 15.90 13.49 -14.25
CA VAL A 112 14.88 13.59 -13.19
C VAL A 112 15.37 14.53 -12.10
N PRO A 113 14.84 15.76 -12.00
CA PRO A 113 15.27 16.69 -10.99
C PRO A 113 14.94 16.12 -9.62
N VAL A 114 15.98 15.84 -8.85
CA VAL A 114 15.93 15.57 -7.41
C VAL A 114 15.58 16.89 -6.73
N HIS A 115 14.32 17.29 -6.80
CA HIS A 115 13.77 18.27 -5.86
C HIS A 115 12.85 17.56 -4.87
N ASP A 116 13.27 17.69 -3.62
CA ASP A 116 12.54 17.56 -2.38
C ASP A 116 12.40 16.15 -1.79
N LEU A 117 13.50 15.76 -1.14
CA LEU A 117 13.46 14.96 0.08
C LEU A 117 14.35 15.63 1.14
N ALA A 118 13.79 16.61 1.84
CA ALA A 118 14.28 17.09 3.14
C ALA A 118 13.19 17.88 3.89
N LEU A 119 12.17 17.17 4.40
CA LEU A 119 11.47 17.32 5.69
C LEU A 119 10.14 16.56 5.68
#